data_AF-A0A7S4JMN3-F1
#
_entry.id   AF-A0A7S4JMN3-F1
#
_cell.length_a   1.000
_cell.length_b   1.000
_cell.length_c   1.000
_cell.angle_alpha   90.00
_cell.angle_beta   90.00
_cell.angle_gamma   90.00
#
_symmetry.space_group_name_H-M   'P 1'
#
loop_
_entity.id
_entity.type
_entity.pdbx_description
1 polymer ?
#
loop_
_entity_poly.entity_id
_entity_poly.type
_entity_poly.pdbx_seq_one_letter_code
_entity_poly.pdbx_strand_id
1 'polypeptide(L)'
;QKMHRTLRRLSSEQISVTTNRAFDPELSLELRRLGYTSRHWIGQAYCHDLKKEFLPNESEYKKGHQISTMREWTYNGDQMPDGVHIESLCAASTPRMAISGKLICGKYADMFPSQESPLNQWIRKEVVEALGVRLIAGATGKAIEYERFGKIVPITLYNLNEIEGSDELQQYLTHTHISAFLGENINIAVSVPLIKAMMTNRYSTPVWIAKDYAGHMGVSMKPEELPTITDHSTLSPLVHNNFPKNAYFNVEQTEDPEKVLEYLDTINTVPLCAFTGQRYPQEIEHHLKEIQSKTPEYTRYWLDVRQACSLGVSIASESGIPARMHGKDTILFNSAQTDNPLKCFVSARNYRHLYKLSSRQEILTQPFHRW
;
A
#
# COMPACT_ATOMS: atom_id res chain seq x y z
N GLN A 1 24.28 6.09 -39.43
CA GLN A 1 23.10 6.35 -38.57
C GLN A 1 22.32 5.05 -38.41
N LYS A 2 22.58 4.28 -37.34
CA LYS A 2 21.76 3.13 -36.97
C LYS A 2 20.69 3.66 -36.00
N MET A 3 19.42 3.61 -36.40
CA MET A 3 18.31 3.92 -35.50
C MET A 3 18.35 2.96 -34.32
N HIS A 4 18.61 3.52 -33.13
CA HIS A 4 18.26 2.87 -31.87
C HIS A 4 16.75 2.64 -31.88
N ARG A 5 16.32 1.42 -32.21
CA ARG A 5 15.01 0.93 -31.79
C ARG A 5 15.09 0.83 -30.28
N THR A 6 14.58 1.84 -29.59
CA THR A 6 14.24 1.79 -28.18
C THR A 6 13.38 0.54 -28.00
N LEU A 7 13.96 -0.52 -27.41
CA LEU A 7 13.21 -1.66 -26.90
C LEU A 7 12.27 -1.07 -25.85
N ARG A 8 11.04 -0.70 -26.27
CA ARG A 8 9.97 -0.39 -25.34
C ARG A 8 9.92 -1.58 -24.39
N ARG A 9 10.17 -1.32 -23.10
CA ARG A 9 10.07 -2.31 -22.03
C ARG A 9 8.70 -2.97 -22.16
N LEU A 10 8.67 -4.20 -22.69
CA LEU A 10 7.51 -5.07 -22.57
C LEU A 10 7.36 -5.29 -21.06
N SER A 11 6.26 -4.85 -20.47
CA SER A 11 6.02 -5.15 -19.06
C SER A 11 6.05 -6.67 -18.87
N SER A 12 6.79 -7.13 -17.87
CA SER A 12 6.87 -8.56 -17.55
C SER A 12 5.49 -9.13 -17.21
N GLU A 13 4.62 -8.34 -16.62
CA GLU A 13 3.29 -8.78 -16.23
C GLU A 13 2.25 -8.32 -17.25
N GLN A 14 1.37 -9.24 -17.65
CA GLN A 14 0.16 -9.00 -18.45
C GLN A 14 -1.03 -9.17 -17.51
N ILE A 15 -1.94 -8.20 -17.47
CA ILE A 15 -2.98 -8.06 -16.45
C ILE A 15 -4.36 -8.25 -17.09
N SER A 16 -5.19 -9.10 -16.49
CA SER A 16 -6.62 -9.19 -16.80
C SER A 16 -7.35 -8.00 -16.19
N VAL A 17 -8.10 -7.24 -16.99
CA VAL A 17 -8.92 -6.11 -16.52
C VAL A 17 -10.05 -6.57 -15.62
N THR A 18 -10.65 -7.71 -15.93
CA THR A 18 -11.76 -8.29 -15.17
C THR A 18 -11.36 -8.65 -13.74
N THR A 19 -10.15 -9.19 -13.57
CA THR A 19 -9.70 -9.70 -12.24
C THR A 19 -8.64 -8.82 -11.60
N ASN A 20 -8.08 -7.87 -12.34
CA ASN A 20 -6.91 -7.06 -12.01
C ASN A 20 -5.74 -7.89 -11.44
N ARG A 21 -5.56 -9.10 -12.01
CA ARG A 21 -4.47 -10.02 -11.69
C ARG A 21 -3.60 -10.23 -12.92
N ALA A 22 -2.33 -10.50 -12.69
CA ALA A 22 -1.48 -11.04 -13.73
C ALA A 22 -2.06 -12.37 -14.22
N PHE A 23 -2.07 -12.59 -15.53
CA PHE A 23 -2.34 -13.92 -16.07
C PHE A 23 -1.29 -14.90 -15.57
N ASP A 24 -1.62 -16.19 -15.59
CA ASP A 24 -0.64 -17.22 -15.33
C ASP A 24 0.60 -17.07 -16.25
N PRO A 25 1.76 -17.62 -15.88
CA PRO A 25 3.00 -17.38 -16.63
C PRO A 25 2.94 -17.81 -18.09
N GLU A 26 2.18 -18.86 -18.42
CA GLU A 26 2.06 -19.41 -19.76
C GLU A 26 1.25 -18.48 -20.66
N LEU A 27 0.07 -18.07 -20.19
CA LEU A 27 -0.79 -17.12 -20.89
C LEU A 27 -0.17 -15.71 -20.94
N SER A 28 0.50 -15.27 -19.87
CA SER A 28 1.27 -14.02 -19.88
C SER A 28 2.35 -14.00 -20.96
N LEU A 29 3.01 -15.13 -21.21
CA LEU A 29 4.02 -15.25 -22.26
C LEU A 29 3.40 -15.20 -23.65
N GLU A 30 2.28 -15.89 -23.85
CA GLU A 30 1.51 -15.87 -25.09
C GLU A 30 1.08 -14.43 -25.45
N LEU A 31 0.43 -13.75 -24.51
CA LEU A 31 -0.04 -12.37 -24.67
C LEU A 31 1.11 -11.39 -24.94
N ARG A 32 2.24 -11.56 -24.24
CA ARG A 32 3.44 -10.72 -24.46
C ARG A 32 3.99 -10.85 -25.88
N ARG A 33 3.93 -12.05 -26.49
CA ARG A 33 4.42 -12.28 -27.87
C ARG A 33 3.64 -11.49 -28.92
N LEU A 34 2.42 -11.05 -28.59
CA LEU A 34 1.61 -10.21 -29.47
C LEU A 34 2.16 -8.78 -29.60
N GLY A 35 3.08 -8.36 -28.72
CA GLY A 35 3.88 -7.15 -28.90
C GLY A 35 3.16 -5.83 -28.63
N TYR A 36 2.03 -5.87 -27.94
CA TYR A 36 1.31 -4.68 -27.51
C TYR A 36 2.05 -3.92 -26.40
N THR A 37 1.75 -2.63 -26.31
CA THR A 37 2.37 -1.67 -25.40
C THR A 37 1.60 -1.54 -24.10
N SER A 38 0.27 -1.61 -24.11
CA SER A 38 -0.52 -1.79 -22.90
C SER A 38 -0.34 -3.20 -22.35
N ARG A 39 -0.27 -3.28 -21.02
CA ARG A 39 -0.19 -4.55 -20.29
C ARG A 39 -1.56 -5.12 -19.92
N HIS A 40 -2.64 -4.39 -20.18
CA HIS A 40 -3.97 -4.72 -19.71
C HIS A 40 -4.80 -5.35 -20.83
N TRP A 41 -5.54 -6.39 -20.48
CA TRP A 41 -6.34 -7.19 -21.40
C TRP A 41 -7.73 -7.42 -20.83
N ILE A 42 -8.75 -7.30 -21.67
CA ILE A 42 -10.14 -7.50 -21.29
C ILE A 42 -10.77 -8.62 -22.13
N GLY A 43 -11.52 -9.51 -21.47
CA GLY A 43 -12.25 -10.59 -22.14
C GLY A 43 -13.52 -10.07 -22.81
N GLN A 44 -13.91 -10.73 -23.90
CA GLN A 44 -15.09 -10.40 -24.70
C GLN A 44 -16.37 -10.41 -23.88
N ALA A 45 -16.53 -11.39 -22.97
CA ALA A 45 -17.68 -11.46 -22.09
C ALA A 45 -17.80 -10.19 -21.22
N TYR A 46 -16.66 -9.76 -20.65
CA TYR A 46 -16.63 -8.56 -19.82
C TYR A 46 -16.82 -7.26 -20.63
N CYS A 47 -16.30 -7.19 -21.87
CA CYS A 47 -16.64 -6.11 -22.79
C CYS A 47 -18.15 -6.04 -23.06
N HIS A 48 -18.80 -7.20 -23.17
CA HIS A 48 -20.23 -7.31 -23.40
C HIS A 48 -21.07 -6.86 -22.21
N ASP A 49 -20.62 -7.13 -20.99
CA ASP A 49 -21.28 -6.68 -19.77
C ASP A 49 -21.16 -5.16 -19.57
N LEU A 50 -20.05 -4.58 -19.99
CA LEU A 50 -19.80 -3.12 -19.96
C LEU A 50 -20.39 -2.37 -21.17
N LYS A 51 -20.93 -3.12 -22.15
CA LYS A 51 -21.51 -2.62 -23.39
C LYS A 51 -22.86 -1.99 -23.08
N LYS A 52 -22.85 -0.67 -22.88
CA LYS A 52 -23.97 0.30 -22.83
C LYS A 52 -23.56 1.57 -22.08
N GLU A 53 -22.58 1.47 -21.19
CA GLU A 53 -22.20 2.55 -20.27
C GLU A 53 -20.73 2.99 -20.42
N PHE A 54 -19.80 2.08 -20.74
CA PHE A 54 -18.35 2.39 -20.65
C PHE A 54 -17.52 2.02 -21.88
N LEU A 55 -18.01 1.16 -22.75
CA LEU A 55 -17.29 0.72 -23.95
C LEU A 55 -18.16 0.88 -25.20
N PRO A 56 -17.56 1.29 -26.34
CA PRO A 56 -18.24 1.36 -27.63
C PRO A 56 -18.60 -0.04 -28.13
N ASN A 57 -19.31 -0.14 -29.25
CA ASN A 57 -19.66 -1.44 -29.80
C ASN A 57 -18.40 -2.21 -30.19
N GLU A 58 -18.46 -3.53 -30.06
CA GLU A 58 -17.33 -4.42 -30.34
C GLU A 58 -16.94 -4.44 -31.83
N SER A 59 -17.86 -4.03 -32.71
CA SER A 59 -17.58 -3.73 -34.12
C SER A 59 -16.57 -2.60 -34.31
N GLU A 60 -16.34 -1.77 -33.28
CA GLU A 60 -15.42 -0.64 -33.28
C GLU A 60 -14.04 -1.03 -32.74
N TYR A 61 -13.90 -2.21 -32.12
CA TYR A 61 -12.61 -2.70 -31.62
C TYR A 61 -11.76 -3.23 -32.77
N LYS A 62 -10.42 -3.11 -32.66
CA LYS A 62 -9.52 -3.85 -33.55
C LYS A 62 -9.65 -5.35 -33.27
N LYS A 63 -9.38 -6.19 -34.28
CA LYS A 63 -9.49 -7.66 -34.20
C LYS A 63 -8.85 -8.19 -32.91
N GLY A 64 -9.67 -8.77 -32.02
CA GLY A 64 -9.21 -9.39 -30.78
C GLY A 64 -8.36 -10.64 -31.01
N HIS A 65 -7.87 -11.22 -29.92
CA HIS A 65 -7.10 -12.47 -29.93
C HIS A 65 -7.84 -13.56 -29.16
N GLN A 66 -7.98 -14.72 -29.79
CA GLN A 66 -8.42 -15.92 -29.10
C GLN A 66 -7.19 -16.55 -28.47
N ILE A 67 -7.18 -16.62 -27.14
CA ILE A 67 -6.05 -17.16 -26.37
C ILE A 67 -6.22 -18.65 -26.12
N SER A 68 -5.11 -19.37 -25.98
CA SER A 68 -5.11 -20.83 -25.91
C SER A 68 -5.94 -21.42 -24.76
N THR A 69 -6.00 -20.73 -23.61
CA THR A 69 -6.62 -21.22 -22.38
C THR A 69 -8.05 -20.73 -22.16
N MET A 70 -8.47 -19.67 -22.85
CA MET A 70 -9.83 -19.13 -22.74
C MET A 70 -10.51 -19.20 -24.10
N ARG A 71 -11.70 -19.81 -24.17
CA ARG A 71 -12.48 -19.91 -25.42
C ARG A 71 -13.07 -18.57 -25.87
N GLU A 72 -12.86 -17.50 -25.11
CA GLU A 72 -13.31 -16.15 -25.41
C GLU A 72 -12.25 -15.35 -26.17
N TRP A 73 -12.71 -14.36 -26.93
CA TRP A 73 -11.82 -13.36 -27.49
C TRP A 73 -11.34 -12.41 -26.38
N THR A 74 -10.10 -11.96 -26.49
CA THR A 74 -9.50 -10.98 -25.57
C THR A 74 -8.95 -9.80 -26.34
N TYR A 75 -9.01 -8.62 -25.73
CA TYR A 75 -8.60 -7.36 -26.35
C TYR A 75 -7.59 -6.66 -25.45
N ASN A 76 -6.49 -6.21 -26.03
CA ASN A 76 -5.50 -5.35 -25.37
C ASN A 76 -5.97 -3.90 -25.37
N GLY A 77 -5.46 -3.07 -24.45
CA GLY A 77 -5.71 -1.63 -24.44
C GLY A 77 -5.39 -0.93 -25.77
N ASP A 78 -4.34 -1.37 -26.46
CA ASP A 78 -3.93 -0.82 -27.77
C ASP A 78 -4.93 -1.14 -28.92
N GLN A 79 -5.82 -2.11 -28.67
CA GLN A 79 -6.85 -2.56 -29.62
C GLN A 79 -8.18 -1.82 -29.44
N MET A 80 -8.27 -0.98 -28.41
CA MET A 80 -9.45 -0.18 -28.11
C MET A 80 -9.52 1.07 -28.99
N PRO A 81 -10.72 1.64 -29.19
CA PRO A 81 -10.89 2.92 -29.88
C PRO A 81 -10.22 4.08 -29.14
N ASP A 82 -9.90 5.14 -29.87
CA ASP A 82 -9.28 6.34 -29.30
C ASP A 82 -10.16 6.93 -28.19
N GLY A 83 -9.56 7.18 -27.01
CA GLY A 83 -10.23 7.69 -25.81
C GLY A 83 -10.76 6.60 -24.86
N VAL A 84 -10.73 5.32 -25.25
CA VAL A 84 -11.09 4.21 -24.37
C VAL A 84 -9.85 3.69 -23.64
N HIS A 85 -9.77 4.01 -22.35
CA HIS A 85 -8.67 3.59 -21.48
C HIS A 85 -9.09 2.43 -20.59
N ILE A 86 -9.00 1.19 -21.06
CA ILE A 86 -9.42 0.02 -20.27
C ILE A 86 -8.60 -0.18 -18.99
N GLU A 87 -7.43 0.45 -18.89
CA GLU A 87 -6.66 0.49 -17.65
C GLU A 87 -7.40 1.19 -16.52
N SER A 88 -8.22 2.19 -16.86
CA SER A 88 -9.05 2.91 -15.89
C SER A 88 -10.19 2.05 -15.34
N LEU A 89 -10.71 1.12 -16.16
CA LEU A 89 -11.73 0.15 -15.74
C LEU A 89 -11.16 -0.81 -14.68
N CYS A 90 -9.91 -1.21 -14.83
CA CYS A 90 -9.15 -1.99 -13.84
C CYS A 90 -9.14 -1.35 -12.43
N ALA A 91 -9.21 -0.02 -12.36
CA ALA A 91 -9.20 0.73 -11.10
C ALA A 91 -10.61 0.99 -10.55
N ALA A 92 -11.56 1.33 -11.43
CA ALA A 92 -12.92 1.73 -11.06
C ALA A 92 -13.87 0.56 -10.79
N SER A 93 -13.76 -0.55 -11.52
CA SER A 93 -14.73 -1.64 -11.43
C SER A 93 -14.35 -2.77 -10.46
N THR A 94 -13.09 -2.86 -10.03
CA THR A 94 -12.67 -3.95 -9.14
C THR A 94 -13.02 -3.64 -7.68
N PRO A 95 -13.82 -4.48 -7.00
CA PRO A 95 -14.18 -4.28 -5.61
C PRO A 95 -12.93 -4.28 -4.71
N ARG A 96 -12.85 -3.36 -3.75
CA ARG A 96 -11.71 -3.19 -2.84
C ARG A 96 -12.16 -3.18 -1.40
N MET A 97 -11.33 -3.69 -0.50
CA MET A 97 -11.54 -3.55 0.94
C MET A 97 -11.25 -2.10 1.37
N ALA A 98 -12.24 -1.39 1.90
CA ALA A 98 -12.19 0.05 2.17
C ALA A 98 -11.00 0.51 3.02
N ILE A 99 -10.68 -0.19 4.12
CA ILE A 99 -9.54 0.18 4.98
C ILE A 99 -8.19 -0.16 4.35
N SER A 100 -8.11 -1.27 3.61
CA SER A 100 -6.81 -1.81 3.14
C SER A 100 -6.43 -1.41 1.73
N GLY A 101 -7.39 -0.93 0.95
CA GLY A 101 -7.27 -0.75 -0.50
C GLY A 101 -7.06 -2.04 -1.31
N LYS A 102 -6.92 -3.20 -0.65
CA LYS A 102 -6.68 -4.49 -1.30
C LYS A 102 -7.88 -4.89 -2.16
N LEU A 103 -7.57 -5.36 -3.36
CA LEU A 103 -8.55 -5.91 -4.29
C LEU A 103 -9.23 -7.14 -3.70
N ILE A 104 -10.55 -7.19 -3.82
CA ILE A 104 -11.35 -8.39 -3.67
C ILE A 104 -11.37 -9.06 -5.04
N CYS A 105 -10.71 -10.19 -5.18
CA CYS A 105 -10.38 -10.79 -6.47
C CYS A 105 -10.61 -12.32 -6.48
N GLY A 106 -10.62 -12.92 -7.68
CA GLY A 106 -10.92 -14.35 -7.88
C GLY A 106 -12.42 -14.63 -7.84
N LYS A 107 -12.83 -15.82 -7.36
CA LYS A 107 -14.25 -16.26 -7.31
C LYS A 107 -15.20 -15.30 -6.58
N TYR A 108 -14.68 -14.39 -5.78
CA TYR A 108 -15.47 -13.40 -5.05
C TYR A 108 -15.73 -12.14 -5.87
N ALA A 109 -14.90 -11.81 -6.87
CA ALA A 109 -15.06 -10.59 -7.68
C ALA A 109 -16.43 -10.56 -8.38
N ASP A 110 -16.84 -11.70 -8.93
CA ASP A 110 -18.11 -11.88 -9.65
C ASP A 110 -19.35 -11.75 -8.73
N MET A 111 -19.17 -11.79 -7.42
CA MET A 111 -20.25 -11.65 -6.44
C MET A 111 -20.59 -10.19 -6.13
N PHE A 112 -19.75 -9.24 -6.57
CA PHE A 112 -19.94 -7.82 -6.34
C PHE A 112 -20.37 -7.16 -7.65
N PRO A 113 -21.53 -6.48 -7.67
CA PRO A 113 -21.96 -5.77 -8.87
C PRO A 113 -20.91 -4.71 -9.22
N SER A 114 -20.56 -4.62 -10.50
CA SER A 114 -19.89 -3.42 -11.02
C SER A 114 -20.82 -2.23 -10.74
N GLN A 115 -20.37 -1.29 -9.93
CA GLN A 115 -21.12 -0.07 -9.66
C GLN A 115 -20.53 1.10 -10.46
N GLU A 116 -21.39 2.00 -10.91
CA GLU A 116 -21.06 3.29 -11.56
C GLU A 116 -20.26 4.25 -10.65
N SER A 117 -20.02 3.88 -9.39
CA SER A 117 -19.34 4.73 -8.43
C SER A 117 -17.83 4.48 -8.45
N PRO A 118 -16.98 5.52 -8.40
CA PRO A 118 -15.53 5.40 -8.16
C PRO A 118 -15.19 4.70 -6.82
N LEU A 119 -16.21 4.36 -6.03
CA LEU A 119 -16.14 3.75 -4.71
C LEU A 119 -16.69 2.33 -4.72
N ASN A 120 -16.19 1.45 -5.60
CA ASN A 120 -16.39 0.01 -5.42
C ASN A 120 -15.59 -0.48 -4.19
N GLN A 121 -15.89 0.07 -3.02
CA GLN A 121 -15.21 -0.12 -1.76
C GLN A 121 -16.16 -0.80 -0.78
N TRP A 122 -15.66 -1.85 -0.15
CA TRP A 122 -16.41 -2.74 0.71
C TRP A 122 -15.77 -2.80 2.08
N ILE A 123 -16.59 -2.75 3.12
CA ILE A 123 -16.16 -2.77 4.50
C ILE A 123 -16.82 -3.94 5.23
N ARG A 124 -16.11 -4.56 6.16
CA ARG A 124 -16.64 -5.71 6.91
C ARG A 124 -17.68 -5.27 7.92
N LYS A 125 -18.69 -6.11 8.15
CA LYS A 125 -19.71 -5.89 9.18
C LYS A 125 -19.13 -5.57 10.55
N GLU A 126 -18.13 -6.33 11.01
CA GLU A 126 -17.53 -6.14 12.33
C GLU A 126 -16.83 -4.78 12.45
N VAL A 127 -16.35 -4.25 11.33
CA VAL A 127 -15.73 -2.92 11.27
C VAL A 127 -16.81 -1.83 11.30
N VAL A 128 -17.91 -1.99 10.55
CA VAL A 128 -19.07 -1.08 10.61
C VAL A 128 -19.56 -0.94 12.05
N GLU A 129 -19.75 -2.07 12.73
CA GLU A 129 -20.15 -2.12 14.14
C GLU A 129 -19.12 -1.47 15.07
N ALA A 130 -17.83 -1.74 14.87
CA ALA A 130 -16.77 -1.15 15.68
C ALA A 130 -16.68 0.37 15.52
N LEU A 131 -16.82 0.88 14.29
CA LEU A 131 -16.85 2.32 14.00
C LEU A 131 -18.12 2.99 14.56
N GLY A 132 -19.21 2.24 14.69
CA GLY A 132 -20.50 2.77 15.17
C GLY A 132 -21.24 3.59 14.11
N VAL A 133 -20.93 3.37 12.83
CA VAL A 133 -21.63 3.98 11.70
C VAL A 133 -22.92 3.23 11.39
N ARG A 134 -23.91 3.92 10.83
CA ARG A 134 -25.23 3.37 10.54
C ARG A 134 -25.34 2.98 9.07
N LEU A 135 -26.06 1.90 8.81
CA LEU A 135 -26.42 1.50 7.46
C LEU A 135 -27.67 2.25 7.00
N ILE A 136 -27.73 2.59 5.72
CA ILE A 136 -28.93 3.14 5.09
C ILE A 136 -30.04 2.07 5.14
N ALA A 137 -31.30 2.51 5.28
CA ALA A 137 -32.45 1.61 5.27
C ALA A 137 -32.48 0.75 3.99
N GLY A 138 -32.57 -0.57 4.15
CA GLY A 138 -32.58 -1.53 3.04
C GLY A 138 -31.21 -2.07 2.63
N ALA A 139 -30.11 -1.68 3.29
CA ALA A 139 -28.80 -2.29 3.09
C ALA A 139 -28.84 -3.80 3.40
N THR A 140 -28.47 -4.63 2.41
CA THR A 140 -28.59 -6.09 2.52
C THR A 140 -27.28 -6.77 2.89
N GLY A 141 -26.14 -6.15 2.57
CA GLY A 141 -24.82 -6.76 2.74
C GLY A 141 -24.62 -7.97 1.83
N LYS A 142 -23.35 -8.34 1.62
CA LYS A 142 -22.94 -9.49 0.82
C LYS A 142 -22.14 -10.45 1.70
N ALA A 143 -22.66 -11.66 1.86
CA ALA A 143 -21.92 -12.74 2.51
C ALA A 143 -20.93 -13.36 1.52
N ILE A 144 -19.66 -13.43 1.90
CA ILE A 144 -18.63 -14.14 1.16
C ILE A 144 -17.94 -15.14 2.07
N GLU A 145 -17.52 -16.25 1.49
CA GLU A 145 -16.64 -17.19 2.15
C GLU A 145 -15.20 -16.65 2.14
N TYR A 146 -14.47 -16.76 3.23
CA TYR A 146 -13.08 -16.33 3.31
C TYR A 146 -12.24 -17.44 3.91
N GLU A 147 -11.24 -17.89 3.17
CA GLU A 147 -10.32 -18.91 3.66
C GLU A 147 -9.28 -18.25 4.58
N ARG A 148 -9.29 -18.65 5.85
CA ARG A 148 -8.32 -18.23 6.86
C ARG A 148 -7.75 -19.48 7.54
N PHE A 149 -6.43 -19.66 7.43
CA PHE A 149 -5.72 -20.81 8.03
C PHE A 149 -6.30 -22.18 7.63
N GLY A 150 -6.66 -22.35 6.35
CA GLY A 150 -7.24 -23.60 5.84
C GLY A 150 -8.70 -23.84 6.25
N LYS A 151 -9.36 -22.86 6.88
CA LYS A 151 -10.79 -22.92 7.21
C LYS A 151 -11.56 -21.87 6.42
N ILE A 152 -12.69 -22.27 5.87
CA ILE A 152 -13.62 -21.35 5.21
C ILE A 152 -14.50 -20.72 6.28
N VAL A 153 -14.46 -19.40 6.39
CA VAL A 153 -15.23 -18.61 7.35
C VAL A 153 -16.13 -17.63 6.59
N PRO A 154 -17.45 -17.60 6.83
CA PRO A 154 -18.30 -16.60 6.22
C PRO A 154 -18.01 -15.23 6.83
N ILE A 155 -17.89 -14.20 5.99
CA ILE A 155 -17.81 -12.80 6.38
C ILE A 155 -18.85 -12.00 5.61
N THR A 156 -19.42 -10.98 6.25
CA THR A 156 -20.38 -10.08 5.62
C THR A 156 -19.71 -8.76 5.29
N LEU A 157 -19.85 -8.32 4.05
CA LEU A 157 -19.36 -7.03 3.56
C LEU A 157 -20.53 -6.11 3.22
N TYR A 158 -20.39 -4.82 3.53
CA TYR A 158 -21.28 -3.77 3.07
C TYR A 158 -20.53 -2.88 2.09
N ASN A 159 -21.22 -2.40 1.06
CA ASN A 159 -20.65 -1.37 0.19
C ASN A 159 -20.61 -0.05 0.98
N LEU A 160 -19.57 0.77 0.80
CA LEU A 160 -19.50 2.07 1.50
C LEU A 160 -20.70 2.96 1.18
N ASN A 161 -21.27 2.89 -0.03
CA ASN A 161 -22.45 3.67 -0.43
C ASN A 161 -23.73 3.24 0.34
N GLU A 162 -23.70 2.11 1.04
CA GLU A 162 -24.81 1.64 1.90
C GLU A 162 -24.69 2.17 3.34
N ILE A 163 -23.74 3.07 3.63
CA ILE A 163 -23.48 3.64 4.95
C ILE A 163 -23.92 5.11 4.97
N GLU A 164 -24.64 5.50 6.03
CA GLU A 164 -25.00 6.90 6.25
C GLU A 164 -23.74 7.77 6.42
N GLY A 165 -23.61 8.83 5.61
CA GLY A 165 -22.41 9.69 5.63
C GLY A 165 -21.19 9.06 4.96
N SER A 166 -21.40 8.22 3.93
CA SER A 166 -20.33 7.51 3.20
C SER A 166 -19.18 8.41 2.74
N ASP A 167 -19.47 9.63 2.28
CA ASP A 167 -18.46 10.59 1.80
C ASP A 167 -17.50 11.01 2.93
N GLU A 168 -18.05 11.31 4.11
CA GLU A 168 -17.25 11.69 5.28
C GLU A 168 -16.45 10.48 5.79
N LEU A 169 -17.09 9.31 5.88
CA LEU A 169 -16.41 8.08 6.25
C LEU A 169 -15.25 7.78 5.30
N GLN A 170 -15.45 7.94 3.99
CA GLN A 170 -14.42 7.71 3.00
C GLN A 170 -13.21 8.61 3.20
N GLN A 171 -13.41 9.87 3.60
CA GLN A 171 -12.30 10.74 3.97
C GLN A 171 -11.46 10.06 5.06
N TYR A 172 -12.05 9.63 6.18
CA TYR A 172 -11.30 8.96 7.25
C TYR A 172 -10.71 7.59 6.85
N LEU A 173 -11.34 6.85 5.95
CA LEU A 173 -10.86 5.53 5.50
C LEU A 173 -9.69 5.62 4.50
N THR A 174 -9.64 6.68 3.69
CA THR A 174 -8.54 6.94 2.76
C THR A 174 -7.28 7.45 3.45
N HIS A 175 -7.44 8.05 4.63
CA HIS A 175 -6.30 8.46 5.46
C HIS A 175 -5.46 7.25 5.86
N THR A 176 -4.22 7.24 5.37
CA THR A 176 -3.25 6.24 5.82
C THR A 176 -2.70 6.71 7.15
N HIS A 177 -3.16 6.14 8.27
CA HIS A 177 -2.69 6.56 9.60
C HIS A 177 -1.19 6.38 9.76
N ILE A 178 -0.50 7.42 10.20
CA ILE A 178 0.97 7.49 10.25
C ILE A 178 1.43 7.49 11.70
N SER A 179 2.46 6.70 12.00
CA SER A 179 3.20 6.82 13.26
C SER A 179 4.18 7.98 13.14
N ALA A 180 3.97 9.05 13.93
CA ALA A 180 4.85 10.21 13.99
C ALA A 180 6.31 9.82 14.28
N PHE A 181 6.51 8.80 15.11
CA PHE A 181 7.84 8.33 15.50
C PHE A 181 8.60 7.59 14.40
N LEU A 182 7.88 6.88 13.52
CA LEU A 182 8.52 6.07 12.49
C LEU A 182 8.52 6.72 11.11
N GLY A 183 7.59 7.63 10.85
CA GLY A 183 7.28 8.07 9.50
C GLY A 183 6.66 6.97 8.64
N GLU A 184 5.94 6.03 9.27
CA GLU A 184 5.42 4.84 8.60
C GLU A 184 3.94 4.64 8.91
N ASN A 185 3.25 4.01 7.97
CA ASN A 185 1.85 3.63 8.10
C ASN A 185 1.67 2.67 9.27
N ILE A 186 0.71 2.99 10.14
CA ILE A 186 0.27 2.12 11.21
C ILE A 186 -0.39 0.88 10.58
N ASN A 187 -0.16 -0.28 11.20
CA ASN A 187 -0.73 -1.53 10.74
C ASN A 187 -2.26 -1.42 10.71
N ILE A 188 -2.86 -1.88 9.62
CA ILE A 188 -4.30 -1.88 9.42
C ILE A 188 -5.11 -2.50 10.56
N ALA A 189 -4.57 -3.53 11.23
CA ALA A 189 -5.22 -4.17 12.38
C ALA A 189 -5.42 -3.20 13.55
N VAL A 190 -4.61 -2.13 13.61
CA VAL A 190 -4.63 -1.09 14.64
C VAL A 190 -5.42 0.15 14.17
N SER A 191 -5.80 0.23 12.90
CA SER A 191 -6.42 1.42 12.31
C SER A 191 -7.86 1.66 12.77
N VAL A 192 -8.67 0.63 13.02
CA VAL A 192 -10.12 0.82 13.29
C VAL A 192 -10.39 1.72 14.51
N PRO A 193 -9.76 1.53 15.68
CA PRO A 193 -9.93 2.45 16.81
C PRO A 193 -9.47 3.88 16.48
N LEU A 194 -8.42 4.03 15.66
CA LEU A 194 -7.88 5.33 15.25
C LEU A 194 -8.84 6.06 14.31
N ILE A 195 -9.42 5.36 13.32
CA ILE A 195 -10.47 5.89 12.44
C ILE A 195 -11.64 6.39 13.28
N LYS A 196 -12.13 5.55 14.20
CA LYS A 196 -13.23 5.93 15.10
C LYS A 196 -12.92 7.18 15.91
N ALA A 197 -11.70 7.29 16.44
CA ALA A 197 -11.27 8.46 17.19
C ALA A 197 -11.16 9.71 16.30
N MET A 198 -10.69 9.61 15.05
CA MET A 198 -10.71 10.74 14.11
C MET A 198 -12.14 11.19 13.84
N MET A 199 -13.06 10.26 13.58
CA MET A 199 -14.47 10.58 13.33
C MET A 199 -15.12 11.26 14.54
N THR A 200 -14.89 10.72 15.74
CA THR A 200 -15.54 11.20 16.97
C THR A 200 -15.04 12.59 17.36
N ASN A 201 -13.74 12.82 17.26
CA ASN A 201 -13.11 14.07 17.69
C ASN A 201 -12.83 15.05 16.54
N ARG A 202 -13.16 14.67 15.30
CA ARG A 202 -12.94 15.43 14.06
C ARG A 202 -11.48 15.87 13.87
N TYR A 203 -10.54 14.97 14.17
CA TYR A 203 -9.14 15.24 13.90
C TYR A 203 -8.92 15.39 12.39
N SER A 204 -8.23 16.45 12.00
CA SER A 204 -7.91 16.78 10.62
C SER A 204 -6.69 16.02 10.08
N THR A 205 -5.85 15.51 10.98
CA THR A 205 -4.58 14.86 10.62
C THR A 205 -4.58 13.36 10.93
N PRO A 206 -3.97 12.52 10.07
CA PRO A 206 -3.89 11.08 10.29
C PRO A 206 -2.66 10.67 11.12
N VAL A 207 -2.02 11.61 11.83
CA VAL A 207 -0.73 11.43 12.48
C VAL A 207 -0.92 11.11 13.95
N TRP A 208 -0.30 10.01 14.38
CA TRP A 208 -0.45 9.47 15.73
C TRP A 208 0.89 9.27 16.43
N ILE A 209 0.89 9.58 17.71
CA ILE A 209 2.02 9.50 18.63
C ILE A 209 1.71 8.41 19.64
N ALA A 210 2.55 7.39 19.74
CA ALA A 210 2.39 6.47 20.87
C ALA A 210 2.85 7.19 22.14
N LYS A 211 2.08 7.06 23.24
CA LYS A 211 2.31 7.77 24.51
C LYS A 211 3.78 7.74 24.95
N ASP A 212 4.41 6.57 24.87
CA ASP A 212 5.79 6.34 25.31
C ASP A 212 6.85 7.11 24.49
N TYR A 213 6.48 7.64 23.32
CA TYR A 213 7.40 8.34 22.40
C TYR A 213 7.21 9.86 22.34
N ALA A 214 6.22 10.42 23.02
CA ALA A 214 5.99 11.87 23.04
C ALA A 214 7.23 12.65 23.53
N GLY A 215 7.87 12.16 24.61
CA GLY A 215 9.08 12.76 25.16
C GLY A 215 10.27 12.78 24.20
N HIS A 216 10.38 11.80 23.29
CA HIS A 216 11.45 11.76 22.28
C HIS A 216 11.30 12.85 21.22
N MET A 217 10.08 13.33 20.99
CA MET A 217 9.78 14.46 20.10
C MET A 217 9.83 15.79 20.86
N GLY A 218 10.03 15.76 22.18
CA GLY A 218 10.00 16.94 23.03
C GLY A 218 8.63 17.60 23.10
N VAL A 219 7.54 16.83 22.99
CA VAL A 219 6.16 17.32 23.10
C VAL A 219 5.45 16.70 24.29
N SER A 220 4.52 17.48 24.85
CA SER A 220 3.60 17.04 25.90
C SER A 220 2.20 16.87 25.33
N MET A 221 1.42 15.97 25.92
CA MET A 221 -0.01 15.84 25.60
C MET A 221 -0.79 16.88 26.40
N LYS A 222 -1.86 17.43 25.83
CA LYS A 222 -2.77 18.30 26.58
C LYS A 222 -3.34 17.52 27.79
N PRO A 223 -3.41 18.11 29.00
CA PRO A 223 -3.73 17.36 30.24
C PRO A 223 -5.07 16.63 30.24
N GLU A 224 -6.09 17.21 29.58
CA GLU A 224 -7.46 16.67 29.55
C GLU A 224 -7.73 15.71 28.39
N GLU A 225 -6.76 15.53 27.48
CA GLU A 225 -6.92 14.68 26.31
C GLU A 225 -6.73 13.20 26.68
N LEU A 226 -7.64 12.35 26.20
CA LEU A 226 -7.57 10.92 26.41
C LEU A 226 -6.94 10.22 25.21
N PRO A 227 -6.03 9.25 25.41
CA PRO A 227 -5.46 8.49 24.31
C PRO A 227 -6.50 7.57 23.68
N THR A 228 -6.36 7.36 22.38
CA THR A 228 -6.99 6.24 21.69
C THR A 228 -6.28 4.95 22.04
N ILE A 229 -6.99 4.04 22.69
CA ILE A 229 -6.47 2.72 23.05
C ILE A 229 -6.69 1.75 21.90
N THR A 230 -5.61 1.15 21.43
CA THR A 230 -5.65 0.09 20.44
C THR A 230 -5.36 -1.24 21.12
N ASP A 231 -6.26 -2.20 20.93
CA ASP A 231 -6.10 -3.55 21.45
C ASP A 231 -5.82 -4.49 20.27
N HIS A 232 -4.79 -5.32 20.39
CA HIS A 232 -4.48 -6.35 19.38
C HIS A 232 -5.40 -7.57 19.52
N SER A 233 -6.21 -7.63 20.58
CA SER A 233 -7.00 -8.80 20.96
C SER A 233 -8.16 -9.12 20.01
N THR A 234 -8.71 -8.15 19.28
CA THR A 234 -10.00 -8.32 18.59
C THR A 234 -9.94 -8.89 17.17
N LEU A 235 -8.76 -8.92 16.53
CA LEU A 235 -8.64 -9.32 15.11
C LEU A 235 -7.87 -10.63 14.85
N SER A 236 -7.26 -11.23 15.89
CA SER A 236 -6.54 -12.49 15.77
C SER A 236 -6.89 -13.45 16.91
N PRO A 237 -7.37 -14.68 16.62
CA PRO A 237 -7.55 -15.72 17.64
C PRO A 237 -6.22 -16.30 18.14
N LEU A 238 -5.07 -15.81 17.64
CA LEU A 238 -3.79 -16.04 18.27
C LEU A 238 -3.72 -15.14 19.50
N VAL A 239 -4.22 -15.70 20.61
CA VAL A 239 -4.08 -15.22 21.98
C VAL A 239 -2.59 -15.08 22.30
N HIS A 240 -2.01 -13.95 21.92
CA HIS A 240 -0.81 -13.44 22.56
C HIS A 240 -1.26 -12.40 23.58
N ASN A 241 -1.69 -12.88 24.75
CA ASN A 241 -2.06 -12.10 25.95
C ASN A 241 -0.91 -11.25 26.53
N ASN A 242 0.18 -11.05 25.79
CA ASN A 242 1.40 -10.36 26.23
C ASN A 242 1.67 -9.06 25.45
N PHE A 243 0.83 -8.67 24.49
CA PHE A 243 1.01 -7.39 23.82
C PHE A 243 0.33 -6.27 24.62
N PRO A 244 1.07 -5.27 25.13
CA PRO A 244 0.48 -4.18 25.87
C PRO A 244 -0.50 -3.42 24.98
N LYS A 245 -1.65 -3.02 25.57
CA LYS A 245 -2.55 -2.03 24.97
C LYS A 245 -1.71 -0.82 24.57
N ASN A 246 -1.69 -0.49 23.28
CA ASN A 246 -0.92 0.66 22.81
C ASN A 246 -1.83 1.89 22.86
N ALA A 247 -1.41 2.89 23.64
CA ALA A 247 -2.06 4.19 23.74
C ALA A 247 -1.49 5.14 22.68
N TYR A 248 -2.34 5.66 21.81
CA TYR A 248 -2.00 6.62 20.78
C TYR A 248 -2.72 7.94 21.02
N PHE A 249 -2.01 9.04 20.84
CA PHE A 249 -2.57 10.39 20.79
C PHE A 249 -2.47 10.88 19.34
N ASN A 250 -3.53 11.53 18.85
CA ASN A 250 -3.45 12.28 17.61
C ASN A 250 -2.53 13.50 17.84
N VAL A 251 -1.83 13.95 16.80
CA VAL A 251 -0.95 15.12 16.90
C VAL A 251 -1.68 16.39 17.39
N GLU A 252 -2.97 16.52 17.10
CA GLU A 252 -3.81 17.63 17.57
C GLU A 252 -4.09 17.59 19.08
N GLN A 253 -3.85 16.45 19.74
CA GLN A 253 -3.94 16.29 21.19
C GLN A 253 -2.66 16.71 21.92
N THR A 254 -1.65 17.19 21.20
CA THR A 254 -0.41 17.71 21.79
C THR A 254 -0.47 19.20 22.04
N GLU A 255 0.38 19.71 22.94
CA GLU A 255 0.53 21.15 23.18
C GLU A 255 1.13 21.88 21.97
N ASP A 256 1.90 21.19 21.13
CA ASP A 256 2.59 21.74 19.96
C ASP A 256 2.52 20.76 18.77
N PRO A 257 1.41 20.79 18.00
CA PRO A 257 1.23 19.92 16.85
C PRO A 257 2.26 20.14 15.74
N GLU A 258 2.71 21.38 15.53
CA GLU A 258 3.66 21.74 14.47
C GLU A 258 5.01 21.06 14.69
N LYS A 259 5.51 21.07 15.94
CA LYS A 259 6.75 20.38 16.30
C LYS A 259 6.74 18.88 16.00
N VAL A 260 5.60 18.22 16.14
CA VAL A 260 5.45 16.80 15.78
C VAL A 260 5.51 16.61 14.27
N LEU A 261 4.87 17.50 13.50
CA LEU A 261 4.90 17.45 12.04
C LEU A 261 6.30 17.75 11.50
N GLU A 262 7.04 18.71 12.08
CA GLU A 262 8.44 18.97 11.77
C GLU A 262 9.34 17.76 12.10
N TYR A 263 9.09 17.12 13.25
CA TYR A 263 9.79 15.88 13.61
C TYR A 263 9.50 14.77 12.59
N LEU A 264 8.25 14.60 12.18
CA LEU A 264 7.83 13.62 11.19
C LEU A 264 8.50 13.88 9.83
N ASP A 265 8.54 15.13 9.37
CA ASP A 265 9.23 15.51 8.13
C ASP A 265 10.73 15.22 8.22
N THR A 266 11.34 15.57 9.35
CA THR A 266 12.74 15.24 9.64
C THR A 266 12.97 13.73 9.55
N ILE A 267 12.14 12.92 10.21
CA ILE A 267 12.26 11.46 10.16
C ILE A 267 12.06 10.94 8.75
N ASN A 268 11.10 11.44 7.96
CA ASN A 268 10.85 10.99 6.60
C ASN A 268 12.02 11.23 5.65
N THR A 269 12.84 12.24 5.91
CA THR A 269 14.05 12.54 5.14
C THR A 269 15.29 11.78 5.61
N VAL A 270 15.27 11.09 6.75
CA VAL A 270 16.44 10.37 7.26
C VAL A 270 16.75 9.13 6.39
N PRO A 271 17.94 9.04 5.77
CA PRO A 271 18.41 7.84 5.09
C PRO A 271 18.42 6.61 6.00
N LEU A 272 17.82 5.52 5.51
CA LEU A 272 17.76 4.22 6.16
C LEU A 272 18.33 3.13 5.26
N CYS A 273 18.95 2.13 5.85
CA CYS A 273 19.30 0.92 5.13
C CYS A 273 18.04 0.14 4.74
N ALA A 274 17.88 -0.24 3.48
CA ALA A 274 16.73 -0.99 3.00
C ALA A 274 16.69 -2.43 3.55
N PHE A 275 17.84 -2.98 3.91
CA PHE A 275 17.94 -4.33 4.47
C PHE A 275 17.49 -4.39 5.93
N THR A 276 17.93 -3.44 6.75
CA THR A 276 17.71 -3.43 8.21
C THR A 276 16.74 -2.36 8.71
N GLY A 277 16.42 -1.35 7.90
CA GLY A 277 15.66 -0.17 8.32
C GLY A 277 16.36 0.69 9.39
N GLN A 278 17.65 0.46 9.64
CA GLN A 278 18.44 1.25 10.58
C GLN A 278 19.02 2.51 9.91
N ARG A 279 19.30 3.52 10.72
CA ARG A 279 20.00 4.75 10.28
C ARG A 279 21.45 4.42 9.96
N TYR A 280 21.98 5.12 8.96
CA TYR A 280 23.41 5.11 8.69
C TYR A 280 24.19 5.90 9.77
N PRO A 281 25.50 5.65 9.92
CA PRO A 281 26.38 6.55 10.66
C PRO A 281 26.23 8.00 10.18
N GLN A 282 26.35 8.96 11.09
CA GLN A 282 26.01 10.37 10.84
C GLN A 282 26.72 10.98 9.62
N GLU A 283 27.99 10.64 9.41
CA GLU A 283 28.78 11.11 8.25
C GLU A 283 28.17 10.64 6.92
N ILE A 284 27.77 9.37 6.84
CA ILE A 284 27.13 8.79 5.66
C ILE A 284 25.71 9.33 5.52
N GLU A 285 24.98 9.44 6.64
CA GLU A 285 23.62 9.96 6.65
C GLU A 285 23.55 11.37 6.05
N HIS A 286 24.45 12.27 6.46
CA HIS A 286 24.52 13.64 5.92
C HIS A 286 24.76 13.63 4.40
N HIS A 287 25.74 12.84 3.95
CA HIS A 287 26.05 12.73 2.53
C HIS A 287 24.87 12.20 1.70
N LEU A 288 24.21 11.14 2.18
CA LEU A 288 23.03 10.58 1.50
C LEU A 288 21.86 11.57 1.49
N LYS A 289 21.66 12.33 2.57
CA LYS A 289 20.60 13.36 2.67
C LYS A 289 20.84 14.51 1.68
N GLU A 290 22.07 14.96 1.51
CA GLU A 290 22.45 15.96 0.50
C GLU A 290 22.20 15.49 -0.94
N ILE A 291 22.34 14.19 -1.18
CA ILE A 291 22.08 13.61 -2.51
C ILE A 291 20.57 13.50 -2.74
N GLN A 292 19.81 13.05 -1.75
CA GLN A 292 18.34 12.98 -1.82
C GLN A 292 17.71 14.34 -2.09
N SER A 293 18.19 15.41 -1.45
CA SER A 293 17.64 16.75 -1.67
C SER A 293 17.87 17.27 -3.10
N LYS A 294 18.86 16.72 -3.81
CA LYS A 294 19.16 17.04 -5.21
C LYS A 294 18.49 16.09 -6.21
N THR A 295 17.90 14.98 -5.75
CA THR A 295 17.32 13.94 -6.62
C THR A 295 15.93 13.55 -6.12
N PRO A 296 14.86 14.18 -6.64
CA PRO A 296 13.48 13.97 -6.17
C PRO A 296 12.97 12.54 -6.28
N GLU A 297 13.54 11.73 -7.18
CA GLU A 297 13.17 10.32 -7.36
C GLU A 297 13.72 9.40 -6.27
N TYR A 298 14.73 9.87 -5.51
CA TYR A 298 15.36 9.05 -4.49
C TYR A 298 14.49 8.92 -3.25
N THR A 299 14.34 7.69 -2.79
CA THR A 299 13.65 7.40 -1.55
C THR A 299 14.60 7.55 -0.36
N ARG A 300 14.06 7.44 0.85
CA ARG A 300 14.88 7.36 2.06
C ARG A 300 15.69 6.05 2.20
N TYR A 301 15.45 5.03 1.37
CA TYR A 301 16.03 3.69 1.53
C TYR A 301 17.24 3.48 0.62
N TRP A 302 18.33 3.01 1.21
CA TRP A 302 19.60 2.75 0.53
C TRP A 302 20.11 1.34 0.81
N LEU A 303 20.86 0.76 -0.10
CA LEU A 303 21.40 -0.58 0.04
C LEU A 303 22.67 -0.79 -0.79
N ASP A 304 23.53 -1.71 -0.36
CA ASP A 304 24.63 -2.19 -1.19
C ASP A 304 24.22 -3.40 -2.06
N VAL A 305 25.13 -3.84 -2.93
CA VAL A 305 24.91 -4.98 -3.83
C VAL A 305 24.60 -6.28 -3.07
N ARG A 306 25.29 -6.54 -1.94
CA ARG A 306 25.10 -7.78 -1.16
C ARG A 306 23.71 -7.80 -0.52
N GLN A 307 23.29 -6.66 -0.01
CA GLN A 307 21.96 -6.44 0.55
C GLN A 307 20.90 -6.59 -0.55
N ALA A 308 21.10 -6.03 -1.74
CA ALA A 308 20.21 -6.19 -2.89
C ALA A 308 20.02 -7.68 -3.26
N CYS A 309 21.13 -8.42 -3.38
CA CYS A 309 21.09 -9.87 -3.62
C CYS A 309 20.34 -10.62 -2.50
N SER A 310 20.57 -10.26 -1.24
CA SER A 310 19.90 -10.89 -0.09
C SER A 310 18.40 -10.63 -0.06
N LEU A 311 17.97 -9.47 -0.55
CA LEU A 311 16.57 -9.14 -0.74
C LEU A 311 15.99 -9.75 -2.03
N GLY A 312 16.82 -10.32 -2.91
CA GLY A 312 16.41 -10.75 -4.24
C GLY A 312 15.83 -9.60 -5.06
N VAL A 313 16.52 -8.46 -5.08
CA VAL A 313 16.29 -7.33 -5.99
C VAL A 313 17.53 -7.07 -6.81
N SER A 314 17.35 -6.58 -8.02
CA SER A 314 18.45 -6.25 -8.95
C SER A 314 18.65 -4.74 -8.98
N ILE A 315 19.90 -4.30 -8.98
CA ILE A 315 20.25 -2.90 -9.21
C ILE A 315 20.16 -2.64 -10.72
N ALA A 316 19.34 -1.67 -11.11
CA ALA A 316 19.05 -1.31 -12.50
C ALA A 316 19.87 -0.13 -13.01
N SER A 317 20.65 0.53 -12.14
CA SER A 317 21.47 1.72 -12.45
C SER A 317 22.96 1.46 -12.24
N GLU A 318 23.80 2.06 -13.07
CA GLU A 318 25.26 1.92 -12.98
C GLU A 318 25.92 2.91 -12.00
N SER A 319 25.22 3.98 -11.60
CA SER A 319 25.80 5.04 -10.75
C SER A 319 25.35 4.93 -9.29
N GLY A 320 26.17 4.26 -8.48
CA GLY A 320 26.03 4.26 -7.02
C GLY A 320 26.90 5.33 -6.34
N ILE A 321 26.70 5.50 -5.03
CA ILE A 321 27.41 6.47 -4.21
C ILE A 321 28.48 5.75 -3.38
N PRO A 322 29.75 6.12 -3.51
CA PRO A 322 30.80 5.56 -2.67
C PRO A 322 30.58 6.00 -1.21
N ALA A 323 30.66 5.06 -0.28
CA ALA A 323 30.60 5.30 1.14
C ALA A 323 31.58 4.39 1.87
N ARG A 324 32.09 4.82 3.02
CA ARG A 324 33.01 4.01 3.83
C ARG A 324 32.32 3.54 5.10
N MET A 325 32.02 2.24 5.19
CA MET A 325 31.38 1.61 6.35
C MET A 325 32.37 0.64 7.01
N HIS A 326 32.65 0.79 8.31
CA HIS A 326 33.60 -0.07 9.06
C HIS A 326 34.99 -0.16 8.42
N GLY A 327 35.47 0.97 7.91
CA GLY A 327 36.77 1.05 7.24
C GLY A 327 36.80 0.41 5.84
N LYS A 328 35.69 -0.15 5.35
CA LYS A 328 35.55 -0.73 4.00
C LYS A 328 34.82 0.21 3.08
N ASP A 329 35.36 0.37 1.88
CA ASP A 329 34.68 1.09 0.81
C ASP A 329 33.54 0.21 0.29
N THR A 330 32.34 0.80 0.26
CA THR A 330 31.13 0.21 -0.29
C THR A 330 30.52 1.16 -1.30
N ILE A 331 29.66 0.64 -2.15
CA ILE A 331 28.84 1.45 -3.05
C ILE A 331 27.39 1.27 -2.61
N LEU A 332 26.76 2.38 -2.25
CA LEU A 332 25.36 2.43 -1.87
C LEU A 332 24.52 2.86 -3.07
N PHE A 333 23.37 2.20 -3.23
CA PHE A 333 22.38 2.48 -4.24
C PHE A 333 21.08 2.86 -3.55
N ASN A 334 20.36 3.82 -4.11
CA ASN A 334 19.02 4.15 -3.66
C ASN A 334 18.04 3.05 -4.06
N SER A 335 17.01 2.79 -3.27
CA SER A 335 16.01 1.77 -3.62
C SER A 335 15.29 2.08 -4.94
N ALA A 336 15.16 3.36 -5.31
CA ALA A 336 14.61 3.79 -6.61
C ALA A 336 15.45 3.29 -7.80
N GLN A 337 16.71 2.95 -7.57
CA GLN A 337 17.63 2.40 -8.58
C GLN A 337 17.53 0.86 -8.69
N THR A 338 16.56 0.23 -8.04
CA THR A 338 16.32 -1.22 -8.12
C THR A 338 15.14 -1.55 -9.04
N ASP A 339 15.07 -2.80 -9.49
CA ASP A 339 13.91 -3.35 -10.21
C ASP A 339 12.64 -3.44 -9.34
N ASN A 340 12.77 -3.39 -8.01
CA ASN A 340 11.65 -3.45 -7.08
C ASN A 340 11.87 -2.58 -5.81
N PRO A 341 11.66 -1.26 -5.91
CA PRO A 341 11.78 -0.35 -4.77
C PRO A 341 10.82 -0.68 -3.61
N LEU A 342 9.65 -1.24 -3.93
CA LEU A 342 8.65 -1.63 -2.92
C LEU A 342 9.16 -2.76 -2.03
N LYS A 343 9.86 -3.74 -2.58
CA LYS A 343 10.45 -4.86 -1.82
C LYS A 343 11.50 -4.36 -0.82
N CYS A 344 12.28 -3.35 -1.21
CA CYS A 344 13.23 -2.66 -0.34
C CYS A 344 12.52 -2.00 0.85
N PHE A 345 11.45 -1.24 0.59
CA PHE A 345 10.60 -0.64 1.65
C PHE A 345 10.02 -1.69 2.60
N VAL A 346 9.42 -2.75 2.05
CA VAL A 346 8.79 -3.82 2.85
C VAL A 346 9.80 -4.51 3.74
N SER A 347 11.02 -4.75 3.25
CA SER A 347 12.09 -5.37 4.05
C SER A 347 12.49 -4.49 5.23
N ALA A 348 12.83 -3.22 4.98
CA ALA A 348 13.19 -2.27 6.02
C ALA A 348 12.11 -2.16 7.10
N ARG A 349 10.85 -2.04 6.67
CA ARG A 349 9.68 -1.97 7.55
C ARG A 349 9.54 -3.25 8.41
N ASN A 350 9.61 -4.42 7.78
CA ASN A 350 9.46 -5.70 8.48
C ASN A 350 10.58 -5.89 9.51
N TYR A 351 11.82 -5.53 9.18
CA TYR A 351 12.93 -5.59 10.14
C TYR A 351 12.69 -4.65 11.33
N ARG A 352 12.31 -3.38 11.09
CA ARG A 352 11.97 -2.45 12.18
C ARG A 352 10.84 -2.98 13.06
N HIS A 353 9.82 -3.61 12.48
CA HIS A 353 8.73 -4.24 13.25
C HIS A 353 9.19 -5.44 14.07
N LEU A 354 10.02 -6.33 13.50
CA LEU A 354 10.54 -7.50 14.20
C LEU A 354 11.43 -7.09 15.38
N TYR A 355 12.25 -6.04 15.21
CA TYR A 355 13.16 -5.59 16.27
C TYR A 355 12.52 -4.65 17.30
N LYS A 356 11.39 -4.01 16.96
CA LYS A 356 10.50 -3.37 17.96
C LYS A 356 9.96 -4.36 18.98
N LEU A 357 9.82 -5.63 18.60
CA LEU A 357 9.39 -6.70 19.51
C LEU A 357 10.54 -7.18 20.41
N SER A 358 11.80 -6.98 20.02
CA SER A 358 12.96 -7.56 20.72
C SER A 358 13.77 -6.59 21.59
N SER A 359 13.57 -5.27 21.51
CA SER A 359 14.15 -4.33 22.48
C SER A 359 13.51 -2.95 22.40
N ARG A 360 12.67 -2.61 23.38
CA ARG A 360 12.32 -1.22 23.69
C ARG A 360 13.58 -0.51 24.17
N GLN A 361 13.84 0.70 23.65
CA GLN A 361 14.76 1.74 24.18
C GLN A 361 16.20 1.83 23.65
N GLU A 362 16.94 0.74 23.37
CA GLU A 362 18.37 0.85 23.00
C GLU A 362 18.65 1.11 21.51
N ILE A 363 17.81 0.60 20.60
CA ILE A 363 18.14 0.58 19.15
C ILE A 363 18.07 1.96 18.49
N LEU A 364 17.25 2.88 19.00
CA LEU A 364 17.06 4.20 18.39
C LEU A 364 17.89 5.29 19.05
N THR A 365 18.57 4.97 20.15
CA THR A 365 19.40 5.91 20.92
C THR A 365 20.90 5.63 20.75
N GLN A 366 21.30 4.46 20.26
CA GLN A 366 22.73 4.11 20.07
C GLN A 366 23.02 3.44 18.72
N PRO A 367 23.34 4.21 17.66
CA PRO A 367 23.67 3.68 16.33
C PRO A 367 25.01 2.90 16.30
N PHE A 368 25.90 3.15 17.26
CA PHE A 368 27.30 2.73 17.19
C PHE A 368 27.58 1.25 17.43
N HIS A 369 26.65 0.50 18.03
CA HIS A 369 26.92 -0.88 18.46
C HIS A 369 26.53 -1.97 17.45
N ARG A 370 26.03 -1.63 16.25
CA ARG A 370 25.39 -2.65 15.38
C ARG A 370 25.73 -2.60 13.89
N TRP A 371 26.61 -1.69 13.47
CA TRP A 371 27.15 -1.67 12.13
C TRP A 371 28.54 -2.28 12.10
#